data_AF-Q30RK4-F1
#
_entry.id   AF-Q30RK4-F1
#
_cell.length_a   1.000
_cell.length_b   1.000
_cell.length_c   1.000
_cell.angle_alpha   90.00
_cell.angle_beta   90.00
_cell.angle_gamma   90.00
#
_symmetry.space_group_name_H-M   'P 1'
#
loop_
_entity.id
_entity.type
_entity.pdbx_description
1 polymer ?
#
loop_
_entity_poly.entity_id
_entity_poly.type
_entity_poly.pdbx_seq_one_letter_code
_entity_poly.pdbx_strand_id
1 'polypeptide(L)'
;MELKDMILSTLAELEDMKPDIDNHQISKNEFKLKIKEDVRAEIEPEPEQVLSNEMMFLTSMRERLLVLFEGFQAPNNTNIEAKVDMTLNFLEYVLVTIDSRVEELERGSRR
;
A
#
# COMPACT_ATOMS: atom_id res chain seq x y z
N MET A 1 23.89 11.70 -31.98
CA MET A 1 22.88 10.65 -31.76
C MET A 1 21.64 11.35 -31.26
N GLU A 2 20.49 11.11 -31.89
CA GLU A 2 19.23 11.68 -31.43
C GLU A 2 18.79 10.95 -30.15
N LEU A 3 18.09 11.64 -29.25
CA LEU A 3 17.64 11.09 -27.95
C LEU A 3 16.84 9.78 -28.12
N LYS A 4 16.13 9.65 -29.25
CA LYS A 4 15.38 8.46 -29.63
C LYS A 4 16.25 7.22 -29.79
N ASP A 5 17.46 7.37 -30.33
CA ASP A 5 18.38 6.26 -30.56
C ASP A 5 19.00 5.78 -29.24
N MET A 6 19.23 6.71 -28.30
CA MET A 6 19.75 6.39 -26.97
C MET A 6 18.72 5.59 -26.15
N ILE A 7 17.44 5.98 -26.20
CA ILE A 7 16.35 5.28 -25.50
C ILE A 7 16.15 3.86 -26.04
N LEU A 8 16.19 3.68 -27.36
CA LEU A 8 16.04 2.36 -27.99
C LEU A 8 17.21 1.42 -27.65
N SER A 9 18.43 1.95 -27.56
CA SER A 9 19.61 1.19 -27.11
C SER A 9 19.44 0.69 -25.67
N THR A 10 18.97 1.55 -24.76
CA THR A 10 18.78 1.18 -23.35
C THR A 10 17.63 0.18 -23.15
N LEU A 11 16.55 0.30 -23.93
CA LEU A 11 15.44 -0.67 -23.88
C LEU A 11 15.87 -2.06 -24.36
N ALA A 12 16.68 -2.14 -25.42
CA ALA A 12 17.22 -3.41 -25.91
C ALA A 12 18.12 -4.09 -24.88
N GLU A 13 18.97 -3.34 -24.17
CA GLU A 13 19.84 -3.89 -23.11
C GLU A 13 19.05 -4.48 -21.92
N LEU A 14 17.84 -3.98 -21.65
CA LEU A 14 17.01 -4.46 -20.54
C LEU A 14 16.20 -5.72 -20.90
N GLU A 15 15.85 -5.92 -22.17
CA GLU A 15 15.13 -7.14 -22.61
C GLU A 15 16.01 -8.39 -22.52
N ASP A 16 17.33 -8.25 -22.66
CA ASP A 16 18.30 -9.35 -22.52
C ASP A 16 18.55 -9.76 -21.05
N MET A 17 18.05 -8.99 -20.07
CA MET A 17 18.14 -9.29 -18.64
C MET A 17 16.84 -9.91 -18.11
N LYS A 18 16.51 -11.12 -18.55
CA LYS A 18 15.44 -11.92 -17.92
C LYS A 18 16.05 -12.91 -16.93
N PRO A 19 15.76 -12.83 -15.62
CA PRO A 19 16.09 -13.93 -14.72
C PRO A 19 15.16 -15.11 -14.99
N ASP A 20 15.75 -16.25 -15.35
CA ASP A 20 15.08 -17.55 -15.34
C ASP A 20 14.62 -17.85 -13.91
N ILE A 21 13.30 -17.87 -13.69
CA ILE A 21 12.72 -18.50 -12.50
C ILE A 21 11.76 -19.57 -12.98
N ASP A 22 12.29 -20.78 -12.83
CA ASP A 22 11.73 -22.05 -13.22
C ASP A 22 10.51 -22.46 -12.37
N ASN A 23 9.76 -23.36 -12.96
CA ASN A 23 8.44 -23.85 -12.58
C ASN A 23 8.48 -24.73 -11.30
N HIS A 24 7.66 -24.43 -10.27
CA HIS A 24 7.33 -25.43 -9.23
C HIS A 24 5.88 -25.37 -8.72
N GLN A 25 5.07 -26.19 -9.39
CA GLN A 25 3.99 -27.06 -8.89
C GLN A 25 3.34 -26.74 -7.53
N ILE A 26 2.08 -26.30 -7.62
CA ILE A 26 1.12 -26.25 -6.51
C ILE A 26 0.65 -27.67 -6.18
N SER A 27 1.01 -28.18 -4.99
CA SER A 27 0.43 -29.40 -4.42
C SER A 27 -0.50 -29.04 -3.26
N LYS A 28 -1.80 -29.32 -3.44
CA LYS A 28 -2.82 -29.37 -2.39
C LYS A 28 -2.70 -30.70 -1.62
N ASN A 29 -3.00 -30.64 -0.32
CA ASN A 29 -2.96 -31.68 0.73
C ASN A 29 -1.65 -31.60 1.53
N GLU A 30 -1.66 -31.24 2.82
CA GLU A 30 -2.48 -31.85 3.86
C GLU A 30 -3.04 -30.82 4.86
N PHE A 31 -4.36 -30.81 4.99
CA PHE A 31 -5.04 -30.40 6.21
C PHE A 31 -4.63 -31.36 7.34
N LYS A 32 -3.69 -30.93 8.20
CA LYS A 32 -3.61 -31.42 9.58
C LYS A 32 -3.76 -30.23 10.52
N LEU A 33 -5.04 -29.94 10.80
CA LEU A 33 -5.46 -29.33 12.05
C LEU A 33 -4.81 -30.10 13.21
N LYS A 34 -3.78 -29.51 13.81
CA LYS A 34 -3.50 -29.68 15.23
C LYS A 34 -3.76 -28.34 15.88
N ILE A 35 -4.99 -28.20 16.35
CA ILE A 35 -5.36 -27.24 17.38
C ILE A 35 -4.52 -27.62 18.61
N LYS A 36 -3.53 -26.78 18.93
CA LYS A 36 -2.99 -26.55 20.27
C LYS A 36 -3.15 -25.04 20.45
N GLU A 37 -4.25 -24.61 21.05
CA GLU A 37 -4.25 -24.18 22.45
C GLU A 37 -3.07 -23.25 22.76
N ASP A 38 -3.41 -21.97 22.75
CA ASP A 38 -2.90 -20.94 23.66
C ASP A 38 -1.38 -20.78 23.72
N VAL A 39 -0.84 -20.05 22.74
CA VAL A 39 0.33 -19.20 22.98
C VAL A 39 0.03 -17.85 22.34
N ARG A 40 -0.57 -16.94 23.13
CA ARG A 40 -0.47 -15.50 22.92
C ARG A 40 1.01 -15.11 23.10
N ALA A 41 1.86 -15.53 22.18
CA ALA A 41 3.18 -14.96 22.04
C ALA A 41 2.97 -13.61 21.39
N GLU A 42 3.21 -12.55 22.15
CA GLU A 42 3.52 -11.24 21.59
C GLU A 42 4.76 -11.43 20.72
N ILE A 43 4.55 -11.68 19.43
CA ILE A 43 5.60 -11.59 18.43
C ILE A 43 5.80 -10.08 18.26
N GLU A 44 6.78 -9.52 18.96
CA GLU A 44 7.26 -8.19 18.62
C GLU A 44 7.61 -8.20 17.12
N PRO A 45 7.08 -7.24 16.33
CA PRO A 45 7.33 -7.25 14.91
C PRO A 45 8.83 -7.10 14.67
N GLU A 46 9.40 -8.05 13.94
CA GLU A 46 10.80 -7.99 13.48
C GLU A 46 11.03 -6.62 12.81
N PRO A 47 12.22 -6.00 12.98
CA PRO A 47 12.48 -4.65 12.48
C PRO A 47 12.23 -4.52 10.96
N GLU A 48 12.46 -5.59 10.20
CA GLU A 48 12.15 -5.67 8.77
C GLU A 48 10.64 -5.60 8.49
N GLN A 49 9.80 -6.19 9.35
CA GLN A 49 8.34 -6.13 9.22
C GLN A 49 7.81 -4.72 9.54
N VAL A 50 8.39 -4.04 10.54
CA VAL A 50 8.01 -2.65 10.88
C VAL A 50 8.32 -1.72 9.70
N LEU A 51 9.53 -1.80 9.14
CA LEU A 51 9.93 -1.01 7.97
C LEU A 51 9.07 -1.32 6.74
N SER A 52 8.73 -2.59 6.51
CA SER A 52 7.84 -3.01 5.42
C SER A 52 6.44 -2.40 5.58
N ASN A 53 5.88 -2.44 6.80
CA ASN A 53 4.57 -1.88 7.10
C ASN A 53 4.53 -0.36 6.89
N GLU A 54 5.58 0.34 7.34
CA GLU A 54 5.70 1.79 7.14
C GLU A 54 5.81 2.15 5.65
N MET A 55 6.63 1.42 4.90
CA MET A 55 6.77 1.64 3.46
C MET A 55 5.44 1.42 2.71
N MET A 56 4.69 0.38 3.07
CA MET A 56 3.35 0.13 2.50
C MET A 56 2.37 1.25 2.84
N PHE A 57 2.36 1.72 4.08
CA PHE A 57 1.51 2.84 4.52
C PHE A 57 1.82 4.12 3.73
N LEU A 58 3.10 4.50 3.66
CA LEU A 58 3.53 5.72 2.96
C LEU A 58 3.22 5.66 1.46
N THR A 59 3.44 4.51 0.83
CA THR A 59 3.13 4.31 -0.60
C THR A 59 1.64 4.46 -0.86
N SER A 60 0.81 3.80 -0.04
CA SER A 60 -0.65 3.86 -0.15
C SER A 60 -1.17 5.28 0.07
N MET A 61 -0.60 6.01 1.02
CA MET A 61 -0.98 7.40 1.29
C MET A 61 -0.60 8.33 0.13
N ARG A 62 0.61 8.17 -0.42
CA ARG A 62 1.06 8.90 -1.61
C ARG A 62 0.11 8.70 -2.79
N GLU A 63 -0.25 7.46 -3.10
CA GLU A 63 -1.15 7.14 -4.22
C GLU A 63 -2.53 7.77 -4.04
N ARG A 64 -3.12 7.68 -2.84
CA ARG A 64 -4.42 8.31 -2.53
C ARG A 64 -4.39 9.82 -2.73
N LEU A 65 -3.32 10.48 -2.28
CA LEU A 65 -3.16 11.92 -2.44
C LEU A 65 -2.97 12.32 -3.91
N LEU A 66 -2.18 11.55 -4.67
CA LEU A 66 -2.02 11.77 -6.11
C LEU A 66 -3.35 11.69 -6.85
N VAL A 67 -4.17 10.67 -6.58
CA VAL A 67 -5.49 10.52 -7.20
C VAL A 67 -6.42 11.69 -6.85
N LEU A 68 -6.38 12.19 -5.61
CA LEU A 68 -7.15 13.39 -5.23
C LEU A 68 -6.69 14.61 -6.05
N PHE A 69 -5.37 14.85 -6.15
CA PHE A 69 -4.84 15.98 -6.92
C PHE A 69 -5.17 15.88 -8.41
N GLU A 70 -5.00 14.71 -9.02
CA GLU A 70 -5.40 14.46 -10.41
C GLU A 70 -6.89 14.72 -10.63
N GLY A 71 -7.74 14.26 -9.69
CA GLY A 71 -9.18 14.49 -9.73
C GLY A 71 -9.57 15.97 -9.67
N PHE A 72 -8.82 16.77 -8.90
CA PHE A 72 -9.03 18.22 -8.81
C PHE A 72 -8.51 18.98 -10.03
N GLN A 73 -7.37 18.56 -10.58
CA GLN A 73 -6.71 19.20 -11.73
C GLN A 73 -7.28 18.75 -13.09
N ALA A 74 -8.27 17.87 -13.11
CA ALA A 74 -8.88 17.38 -14.34
C ALA A 74 -9.43 18.54 -15.22
N PRO A 75 -9.15 18.56 -16.54
CA PRO A 75 -9.42 19.71 -17.41
C PRO A 75 -10.90 20.07 -17.58
N ASN A 76 -11.81 19.16 -17.25
CA ASN A 76 -13.27 19.36 -17.30
C ASN A 76 -13.91 19.45 -15.90
N ASN A 77 -13.12 19.82 -14.88
CA ASN A 77 -13.62 19.95 -13.53
C ASN A 77 -14.41 21.26 -13.35
N THR A 78 -15.69 21.25 -13.70
CA THR A 78 -16.57 22.43 -13.70
C THR A 78 -17.10 22.81 -12.32
N ASN A 79 -17.01 21.93 -11.33
CA ASN A 79 -17.55 22.15 -9.98
C ASN A 79 -16.50 21.83 -8.91
N ILE A 80 -15.41 22.59 -8.94
CA ILE A 80 -14.28 22.40 -8.03
C ILE A 80 -14.68 22.64 -6.57
N GLU A 81 -15.51 23.65 -6.29
CA GLU A 81 -15.94 23.99 -4.93
C GLU A 81 -16.70 22.84 -4.28
N ALA A 82 -17.72 22.28 -4.94
CA ALA A 82 -18.47 21.15 -4.40
C ALA A 82 -17.58 19.91 -4.18
N LYS A 83 -16.57 19.70 -5.03
CA LYS A 83 -15.62 18.60 -4.84
C LYS A 83 -14.68 18.85 -3.67
N VAL A 84 -14.21 20.08 -3.49
CA VAL A 84 -13.38 20.46 -2.34
C VAL A 84 -14.18 20.26 -1.05
N ASP A 85 -15.44 20.72 -1.00
CA ASP A 85 -16.32 20.50 0.14
C ASP A 85 -16.54 19.00 0.42
N MET A 86 -16.79 18.21 -0.63
CA MET A 86 -16.93 16.75 -0.49
C MET A 86 -15.64 16.11 0.04
N THR A 87 -14.47 16.53 -0.45
CA THR A 87 -13.18 16.03 0.02
C THR A 87 -12.90 16.46 1.46
N LEU A 88 -13.26 17.68 1.86
CA LEU A 88 -13.16 18.12 3.25
C LEU A 88 -13.98 17.22 4.18
N ASN A 89 -15.26 16.98 3.86
CA ASN A 89 -16.12 16.07 4.62
C ASN A 89 -15.54 14.65 4.70
N PHE A 90 -14.97 14.16 3.60
CA PHE A 90 -14.28 12.86 3.59
C PHE A 90 -13.06 12.85 4.49
N LEU A 91 -12.22 13.89 4.46
CA LEU A 91 -11.03 13.99 5.30
C LEU A 91 -11.39 14.10 6.79
N GLU A 92 -12.47 14.81 7.13
CA GLU A 92 -13.02 14.84 8.49
C GLU A 92 -13.44 13.45 8.97
N TYR A 93 -14.16 12.68 8.13
CA TYR A 93 -14.50 11.30 8.44
C TYR A 93 -13.26 10.41 8.62
N VAL A 94 -12.25 10.56 7.76
CA VAL A 94 -10.98 9.84 7.88
C VAL A 94 -10.29 10.18 9.20
N LEU A 95 -10.28 11.45 9.60
CA LEU A 95 -9.70 11.89 10.87
C LEU A 95 -10.41 11.22 12.06
N VAL A 96 -11.74 11.24 12.09
CA VAL A 96 -12.52 10.56 13.14
C VAL A 96 -12.22 9.06 13.19
N THR A 97 -12.05 8.43 12.02
CA THR A 97 -11.70 7.00 11.93
C THR A 97 -10.30 6.74 12.48
N ILE A 98 -9.33 7.62 12.21
CA ILE A 98 -7.98 7.55 12.77
C ILE A 98 -8.04 7.70 14.29
N ASP A 99 -8.71 8.72 14.81
CA ASP A 99 -8.83 8.96 16.25
C ASP A 99 -9.46 7.78 16.97
N SER A 100 -10.54 7.22 16.42
CA SER A 100 -11.20 6.02 16.95
C SER A 100 -10.23 4.84 17.00
N ARG A 101 -9.43 4.65 15.95
CA ARG A 101 -8.47 3.55 15.87
C ARG A 101 -7.30 3.73 16.84
N VAL A 102 -6.79 4.95 16.99
CA VAL A 102 -5.74 5.28 17.96
C VAL A 102 -6.25 5.02 19.37
N GLU A 103 -7.46 5.45 19.70
CA GLU A 103 -8.07 5.22 21.01
C GLU A 103 -8.23 3.71 21.32
N GLU A 104 -8.67 2.91 20.35
CA GLU A 104 -8.75 1.45 20.50
C GLU A 104 -7.40 0.81 20.82
N LEU A 105 -6.34 1.23 20.13
CA LEU A 105 -4.99 0.72 20.31
C LEU A 105 -4.42 1.12 21.68
N GLU A 106 -4.64 2.37 22.12
CA GLU A 106 -4.23 2.82 23.45
C GLU A 106 -4.97 2.07 24.56
N ARG A 107 -6.28 1.84 24.41
CA ARG A 107 -7.08 1.07 25.37
C ARG A 107 -6.65 -0.40 25.43
N GLY A 108 -6.30 -0.99 24.28
CA GLY A 108 -5.79 -2.35 24.18
C GLY A 108 -4.40 -2.51 24.81
N SER A 109 -3.56 -1.48 24.75
CA SER A 109 -2.20 -1.45 25.32
C SER A 109 -2.18 -1.30 26.85
N ARG A 110 -3.27 -0.83 27.47
CA ARG A 110 -3.41 -0.68 28.94
C ARG A 110 -3.97 -1.91 29.66
N ARG A 111 -4.19 -3.04 28.96
CA ARG A 111 -4.70 -4.31 29.53
C ARG A 111 -3.64 -5.39 29.51
#